data_AF-A0A7C7CAR0-F1
#
_entry.id   AF-A0A7C7CAR0-F1
#
_cell.length_a   1.000
_cell.length_b   1.000
_cell.length_c   1.000
_cell.angle_alpha   90.00
_cell.angle_beta   90.00
_cell.angle_gamma   90.00
#
_symmetry.space_group_name_H-M   'P 1'
#
loop_
_entity.id
_entity.type
_entity.pdbx_description
1 polymer ?
#
loop_
_entity_poly.entity_id
_entity_poly.type
_entity_poly.pdbx_seq_one_letter_code
_entity_poly.pdbx_strand_id
1 'polypeptide(L)'
;MWTCPQHKQRNYFNAVERGLSEEHYYQWFKEDINYKEIVGMGAAWQAESHYNYIKEHRPDILNEIGKYQQNDSLGGPKLWSAPTGTQLSPNTLRYIYTTITIDNFFRFKKPIKVIELGVGYGGLCHTMNQHYDIEEYKLVDVPCVEVFATKYLN
;
A
#
# COMPACT_ATOMS: atom_id res chain seq x y z
N MET A 1 17.43 -22.94 0.45
CA MET A 1 16.15 -22.25 0.73
C MET A 1 16.48 -20.84 1.19
N TRP A 2 15.89 -19.80 0.59
CA TRP A 2 16.11 -18.43 1.04
C TRP A 2 15.37 -18.18 2.35
N THR A 3 15.99 -17.48 3.29
CA THR A 3 15.38 -17.10 4.58
C THR A 3 15.68 -15.63 4.87
N CYS A 4 14.68 -14.90 5.36
CA CYS A 4 14.88 -13.55 5.88
C CYS A 4 15.85 -13.59 7.07
N PRO A 5 16.87 -12.70 7.13
CA PRO A 5 17.76 -12.63 8.29
C PRO A 5 16.96 -12.39 9.58
N GLN A 6 17.24 -13.18 10.63
CA GLN A 6 16.48 -13.16 11.88
C GLN A 6 16.37 -11.77 12.52
N HIS A 7 17.42 -10.94 12.41
CA HIS A 7 17.39 -9.59 12.95
C HIS A 7 16.38 -8.69 12.22
N LYS A 8 16.26 -8.80 10.88
CA LYS A 8 15.29 -8.03 10.09
C LYS A 8 13.85 -8.46 10.41
N GLN A 9 13.64 -9.77 10.52
CA GLN A 9 12.35 -10.34 10.94
C GLN A 9 11.93 -9.81 12.32
N ARG A 10 12.81 -9.90 13.32
CA ARG A 10 12.53 -9.40 14.67
C ARG A 10 12.27 -7.90 14.69
N ASN A 11 13.07 -7.13 13.97
CA ASN A 11 12.90 -5.68 13.90
C ASN A 11 11.57 -5.29 13.26
N TYR A 12 11.15 -5.99 12.20
CA TYR A 12 9.86 -5.78 11.57
C TYR A 12 8.70 -6.11 12.50
N PHE A 13 8.73 -7.25 13.19
CA PHE A 13 7.68 -7.60 14.13
C PHE A 13 7.61 -6.63 15.31
N ASN A 14 8.76 -6.16 15.82
CA ASN A 14 8.77 -5.10 16.83
C ASN A 14 8.15 -3.80 16.30
N ALA A 15 8.40 -3.42 15.05
CA ALA A 15 7.76 -2.27 14.42
C ALA A 15 6.23 -2.43 14.34
N VAL A 16 5.75 -3.63 13.94
CA VAL A 16 4.33 -3.96 13.88
C VAL A 16 3.68 -3.89 15.27
N GLU A 17 4.27 -4.51 16.28
CA GLU A 17 3.77 -4.48 17.66
C GLU A 17 3.69 -3.04 18.20
N ARG A 18 4.71 -2.22 17.94
CA ARG A 18 4.67 -0.79 18.30
C ARG A 18 3.56 -0.05 17.57
N GLY A 19 3.30 -0.36 16.30
CA GLY A 19 2.16 0.18 15.55
C GLY A 19 0.79 -0.20 16.13
N LEU A 20 0.71 -1.34 16.82
CA LEU A 20 -0.49 -1.76 17.52
C LEU A 20 -0.62 -1.05 18.88
N SER A 21 0.47 -0.93 19.65
CA SER A 21 0.44 -0.47 21.05
C SER A 21 0.72 1.02 21.27
N GLU A 22 1.43 1.69 20.36
CA GLU A 22 1.90 3.08 20.51
C GLU A 22 1.23 3.98 19.45
N GLU A 23 0.26 4.79 19.86
CA GLU A 23 -0.48 5.66 18.91
C GLU A 23 0.45 6.65 18.19
N HIS A 24 1.40 7.26 18.90
CA HIS A 24 2.37 8.16 18.27
C HIS A 24 3.22 7.44 17.20
N TYR A 25 3.58 6.18 17.42
CA TYR A 25 4.31 5.41 16.41
C TYR A 25 3.41 5.06 15.23
N TYR A 26 2.16 4.69 15.48
CA TYR A 26 1.16 4.39 14.45
C TYR A 26 0.91 5.57 13.48
N GLN A 27 1.05 6.80 13.94
CA GLN A 27 0.95 7.97 13.07
C GLN A 27 2.13 8.15 12.11
N TRP A 28 3.27 7.47 12.36
CA TRP A 28 4.54 7.70 11.64
C TRP A 28 5.27 6.43 11.18
N PHE A 29 4.68 5.24 11.32
CA PHE A 29 5.36 3.95 11.08
C PHE A 29 5.88 3.80 9.64
N LYS A 30 5.30 4.48 8.65
CA LYS A 30 5.75 4.36 7.26
C LYS A 30 7.12 4.98 7.05
N GLU A 31 7.61 5.80 7.99
CA GLU A 31 8.96 6.35 7.96
C GLU A 31 9.99 5.49 8.72
N ASP A 32 9.55 4.53 9.53
CA ASP A 32 10.42 3.65 10.32
C ASP A 32 11.27 2.74 9.43
N ILE A 33 12.58 2.70 9.70
CA ILE A 33 13.54 1.94 8.90
C ILE A 33 13.33 0.43 8.98
N ASN A 34 12.93 -0.09 10.14
CA ASN A 34 12.67 -1.51 10.36
C ASN A 34 11.39 -1.96 9.65
N TYR A 35 10.37 -1.09 9.62
CA TYR A 35 9.16 -1.33 8.86
C TYR A 35 9.42 -1.29 7.34
N LYS A 36 10.13 -0.25 6.88
CA LYS A 36 10.53 -0.04 5.49
C LYS A 36 11.33 -1.19 4.91
N GLU A 37 12.19 -1.80 5.71
CA GLU A 37 13.11 -2.85 5.25
C GLU A 37 12.39 -4.10 4.74
N ILE A 38 11.20 -4.40 5.26
CA ILE A 38 10.38 -5.55 4.82
C ILE A 38 9.28 -5.13 3.85
N VAL A 39 8.50 -4.09 4.15
CA VAL A 39 7.33 -3.71 3.33
C VAL A 39 7.74 -2.97 2.05
N GLY A 40 8.94 -2.37 2.05
CA GLY A 40 9.48 -1.63 0.92
C GLY A 40 8.69 -0.36 0.64
N MET A 41 9.16 0.77 1.18
CA MET A 41 8.57 2.07 0.86
C MET A 41 9.23 2.63 -0.41
N GLY A 42 8.40 3.09 -1.35
CA GLY A 42 8.87 3.58 -2.64
C GLY A 42 9.66 4.88 -2.53
N ALA A 43 10.60 5.07 -3.47
CA ALA A 43 11.37 6.30 -3.63
C ALA A 43 10.70 7.25 -4.65
N ALA A 44 11.13 8.52 -4.68
CA ALA A 44 10.57 9.53 -5.58
C ALA A 44 10.66 9.16 -7.07
N TRP A 45 11.75 8.50 -7.50
CA TRP A 45 11.87 8.05 -8.89
C TRP A 45 10.87 6.95 -9.26
N GLN A 46 10.46 6.11 -8.30
CA GLN A 46 9.41 5.11 -8.50
C GLN A 46 8.04 5.79 -8.61
N ALA A 47 7.80 6.83 -7.79
CA ALA A 47 6.60 7.65 -7.89
C ALA A 47 6.45 8.24 -9.30
N GLU A 48 7.51 8.86 -9.82
CA GLU A 48 7.52 9.43 -11.17
C GLU A 48 7.27 8.35 -12.25
N SER A 49 7.94 7.20 -12.14
CA SER A 49 7.75 6.08 -13.08
C SER A 49 6.31 5.57 -13.08
N HIS A 50 5.72 5.32 -11.90
CA HIS A 50 4.34 4.86 -11.77
C HIS A 50 3.35 5.92 -12.24
N TYR A 51 3.56 7.19 -11.90
CA TYR A 51 2.73 8.30 -12.35
C TYR A 51 2.70 8.42 -13.88
N ASN A 52 3.88 8.36 -14.52
CA ASN A 52 3.99 8.42 -15.98
C ASN A 52 3.26 7.25 -16.65
N TYR A 53 3.40 6.03 -16.09
CA TYR A 53 2.65 4.88 -16.57
C TYR A 53 1.14 5.08 -16.48
N ILE A 54 0.63 5.53 -15.32
CA ILE A 54 -0.79 5.80 -15.08
C ILE A 54 -1.30 6.86 -16.07
N LYS A 55 -0.54 7.94 -16.26
CA LYS A 55 -0.87 9.03 -17.18
C LYS A 55 -1.02 8.54 -18.63
N GLU A 56 -0.11 7.68 -19.07
CA GLU A 56 -0.08 7.19 -20.45
C GLU A 56 -1.17 6.13 -20.71
N HIS A 57 -1.40 5.22 -19.76
CA HIS A 57 -2.21 4.01 -20.01
C HIS A 57 -3.61 4.08 -19.40
N ARG A 58 -3.82 4.89 -18.35
CA ARG A 58 -5.08 5.01 -17.60
C ARG A 58 -5.38 6.47 -17.22
N PRO A 59 -5.57 7.36 -18.20
CA PRO A 59 -5.92 8.76 -17.94
C PRO A 59 -7.24 8.91 -17.16
N ASP A 60 -8.15 7.93 -17.28
CA ASP A 60 -9.36 7.83 -16.46
C ASP A 60 -9.04 7.74 -14.96
N ILE A 61 -8.07 6.91 -14.57
CA ILE A 61 -7.63 6.80 -13.17
C ILE A 61 -6.87 8.05 -12.74
N LEU A 62 -6.06 8.64 -13.63
CA LEU A 62 -5.34 9.87 -13.31
C LEU A 62 -6.29 11.00 -12.93
N ASN A 63 -7.43 11.13 -13.62
CA ASN A 63 -8.44 12.15 -13.31
C ASN A 63 -9.09 11.96 -11.93
N GLU A 64 -9.14 10.72 -11.44
CA GLU A 64 -9.69 10.37 -10.13
C GLU A 64 -8.62 10.13 -9.07
N ILE A 65 -7.35 10.46 -9.34
CA ILE A 65 -6.22 10.03 -8.51
C ILE A 65 -6.31 10.52 -7.05
N GLY A 66 -7.08 11.60 -6.81
CA GLY A 66 -7.38 12.11 -5.48
C GLY A 66 -8.07 11.10 -4.55
N LYS A 67 -8.83 10.12 -5.08
CA LYS A 67 -9.54 9.14 -4.24
C LYS A 67 -8.61 8.22 -3.44
N TYR A 68 -7.36 8.09 -3.87
CA TYR A 68 -6.37 7.26 -3.20
C TYR A 68 -5.59 7.99 -2.11
N GLN A 69 -5.78 9.31 -1.94
CA GLN A 69 -5.04 10.12 -0.95
C GLN A 69 -5.33 9.71 0.50
N GLN A 70 -6.47 9.07 0.76
CA GLN A 70 -6.79 8.54 2.08
C GLN A 70 -5.75 7.52 2.54
N ASN A 71 -5.10 6.79 1.62
CA ASN A 71 -3.99 5.90 1.97
C ASN A 71 -2.77 6.64 2.53
N ASP A 72 -2.67 7.95 2.38
CA ASP A 72 -1.54 8.74 2.86
C ASP A 72 -1.87 9.58 4.10
N SER A 73 -3.11 9.51 4.61
CA SER A 73 -3.54 10.23 5.81
C SER A 73 -2.99 9.64 7.12
N LEU A 74 -2.58 8.37 7.09
CA LEU A 74 -2.05 7.63 8.24
C LEU A 74 -0.64 7.10 7.99
N GLY A 75 0.13 6.93 9.06
CA GLY A 75 1.49 6.38 9.04
C GLY A 75 2.57 7.32 8.53
N GLY A 76 2.23 8.57 8.19
CA GLY A 76 3.16 9.66 7.92
C GLY A 76 4.13 9.45 6.75
N PRO A 77 3.68 8.95 5.58
CA PRO A 77 4.60 8.71 4.46
C PRO A 77 5.14 10.01 3.87
N LYS A 78 6.35 9.98 3.33
CA LYS A 78 6.83 11.04 2.42
C LYS A 78 5.97 11.14 1.17
N LEU A 79 5.52 12.35 0.87
CA LEU A 79 4.73 12.66 -0.31
C LEU A 79 5.62 13.07 -1.49
N TRP A 80 5.15 12.73 -2.69
CA TRP A 80 5.66 13.18 -3.97
C TRP A 80 4.58 14.04 -4.65
N SER A 81 5.00 15.16 -5.24
CA SER A 81 4.09 16.08 -5.90
C SER A 81 3.97 15.75 -7.38
N ALA A 82 2.76 15.41 -7.80
CA ALA A 82 2.45 15.25 -9.22
C ALA A 82 2.54 16.59 -9.96
N PRO A 83 2.84 16.59 -11.27
CA PRO A 83 2.75 17.79 -12.11
C PRO A 83 1.38 18.47 -12.08
N THR A 84 0.31 17.74 -11.76
CA THR A 84 -1.06 18.26 -11.60
C THR A 84 -1.29 18.98 -10.26
N GLY A 85 -0.32 18.97 -9.35
CA GLY A 85 -0.43 19.52 -8.00
C GLY A 85 -0.94 18.54 -6.94
N THR A 86 -1.43 17.36 -7.33
CA THR A 86 -1.85 16.31 -6.38
C THR A 86 -0.65 15.73 -5.64
N GLN A 87 -0.78 15.56 -4.32
CA GLN A 87 0.27 14.95 -3.49
C GLN A 87 -0.13 13.53 -3.06
N LEU A 88 0.75 12.57 -3.32
CA LEU A 88 0.59 11.15 -3.01
C LEU A 88 1.95 10.56 -2.64
N SER A 89 1.98 9.55 -1.78
CA SER A 89 3.23 8.84 -1.52
C SER A 89 3.64 7.98 -2.71
N PRO A 90 4.95 7.69 -2.87
CA PRO A 90 5.42 6.71 -3.85
C PRO A 90 4.74 5.33 -3.72
N ASN A 91 4.33 4.95 -2.50
CA ASN A 91 3.65 3.68 -2.27
C ASN A 91 2.22 3.68 -2.79
N THR A 92 1.48 4.76 -2.57
CA THR A 92 0.13 4.89 -3.11
C THR A 92 0.17 4.81 -4.64
N LEU A 93 1.13 5.48 -5.28
CA LEU A 93 1.35 5.36 -6.71
C LEU A 93 1.72 3.93 -7.15
N ARG A 94 2.57 3.23 -6.38
CA ARG A 94 2.87 1.81 -6.61
C ARG A 94 1.63 0.93 -6.52
N TYR A 95 0.74 1.16 -5.55
CA TYR A 95 -0.49 0.37 -5.41
C TYR A 95 -1.49 0.67 -6.52
N ILE A 96 -1.62 1.92 -6.96
CA ILE A 96 -2.45 2.26 -8.13
C ILE A 96 -1.91 1.56 -9.38
N TYR A 97 -0.59 1.64 -9.61
CA TYR A 97 0.06 0.92 -10.70
C TYR A 97 -0.17 -0.60 -10.63
N THR A 98 -0.06 -1.18 -9.43
CA THR A 98 -0.28 -2.61 -9.20
C THR A 98 -1.73 -3.00 -9.51
N THR A 99 -2.69 -2.20 -9.02
CA THR A 99 -4.13 -2.37 -9.25
C THR A 99 -4.46 -2.38 -10.75
N ILE A 100 -3.88 -1.45 -11.52
CA ILE A 100 -4.00 -1.39 -12.98
C ILE A 100 -3.38 -2.60 -13.65
N THR A 101 -2.21 -3.02 -13.19
CA THR A 101 -1.51 -4.17 -13.77
C THR A 101 -2.31 -5.46 -13.57
N ILE A 102 -2.89 -5.64 -12.38
CA ILE A 102 -3.80 -6.75 -12.09
C ILE A 102 -5.04 -6.67 -13.00
N ASP A 103 -5.64 -5.48 -13.18
CA ASP A 103 -6.78 -5.27 -14.08
C ASP A 103 -6.48 -5.76 -15.50
N ASN A 104 -5.36 -5.28 -16.04
CA ASN A 104 -4.95 -5.53 -17.41
C ASN A 104 -4.67 -7.01 -17.65
N PHE A 105 -4.15 -7.69 -16.63
CA PHE A 105 -3.80 -9.10 -16.71
C PHE A 105 -5.04 -10.01 -16.61
N PHE A 106 -5.87 -9.81 -15.59
CA PHE A 106 -6.99 -10.71 -15.32
C PHE A 106 -8.28 -10.33 -16.02
N ARG A 107 -8.49 -9.04 -16.33
CA ARG A 107 -9.70 -8.50 -16.98
C ARG A 107 -10.98 -9.00 -16.32
N PHE A 108 -11.09 -8.76 -15.02
CA PHE A 108 -12.12 -9.38 -14.21
C PHE A 108 -13.55 -9.08 -14.67
N LYS A 109 -14.45 -10.04 -14.45
CA LYS A 109 -15.90 -9.78 -14.42
C LYS A 109 -16.28 -9.48 -12.98
N LYS A 110 -16.96 -8.36 -12.76
CA LYS A 110 -17.31 -7.84 -11.43
C LYS A 110 -18.67 -8.40 -10.95
N PRO A 111 -18.90 -8.56 -9.64
CA PRO A 111 -17.96 -8.28 -8.54
C PRO A 111 -16.85 -9.34 -8.41
N ILE A 112 -15.75 -9.01 -7.72
CA ILE A 112 -14.60 -9.92 -7.54
C ILE A 112 -14.40 -10.34 -6.09
N LYS A 113 -13.80 -11.51 -5.88
CA LYS A 113 -13.27 -11.98 -4.59
C LYS A 113 -11.74 -12.03 -4.64
N VAL A 114 -11.09 -11.48 -3.62
CA VAL A 114 -9.63 -11.33 -3.59
C VAL A 114 -9.08 -11.99 -2.33
N ILE A 115 -7.98 -12.74 -2.49
CA ILE A 115 -7.12 -13.17 -1.39
C ILE A 115 -5.74 -12.56 -1.64
N GLU A 116 -5.26 -11.75 -0.71
CA GLU A 116 -3.92 -11.15 -0.76
C GLU A 116 -2.98 -11.88 0.21
N LEU A 117 -1.83 -12.32 -0.29
CA LEU A 117 -0.75 -12.90 0.52
C LEU A 117 0.34 -11.85 0.70
N GLY A 118 0.73 -11.57 1.96
CA GLY A 118 1.74 -10.55 2.27
C GLY A 118 1.15 -9.14 2.16
N VAL A 119 0.33 -8.78 3.15
CA VAL A 119 -0.56 -7.61 3.12
C VAL A 119 0.15 -6.36 3.65
N GLY A 120 1.17 -6.53 4.50
CA GLY A 120 1.85 -5.42 5.18
C GLY A 120 0.86 -4.59 6.00
N TYR A 121 0.66 -3.32 5.63
CA TYR A 121 -0.36 -2.47 6.29
C TYR A 121 -1.71 -2.45 5.56
N GLY A 122 -1.89 -3.20 4.47
CA GLY A 122 -3.15 -3.22 3.71
C GLY A 122 -3.28 -2.12 2.64
N GLY A 123 -2.19 -1.44 2.25
CA GLY A 123 -2.26 -0.35 1.28
C GLY A 123 -2.75 -0.74 -0.13
N LEU A 124 -2.46 -1.98 -0.58
CA LEU A 124 -3.00 -2.52 -1.82
C LEU A 124 -4.50 -2.79 -1.68
N CYS A 125 -4.92 -3.46 -0.61
CA CYS A 125 -6.34 -3.66 -0.27
C CYS A 125 -7.13 -2.34 -0.28
N HIS A 126 -6.62 -1.29 0.37
CA HIS A 126 -7.25 0.03 0.35
C HIS A 126 -7.43 0.53 -1.09
N THR A 127 -6.37 0.49 -1.90
CA THR A 127 -6.37 1.00 -3.27
C THR A 127 -7.31 0.20 -4.18
N MET A 128 -7.30 -1.13 -4.07
CA MET A 128 -8.18 -2.04 -4.78
C MET A 128 -9.66 -1.75 -4.48
N ASN A 129 -10.01 -1.51 -3.21
CA ASN A 129 -11.38 -1.16 -2.81
C ASN A 129 -11.85 0.21 -3.35
N GLN A 130 -10.94 1.14 -3.65
CA GLN A 130 -11.30 2.40 -4.33
C GLN A 130 -11.52 2.25 -5.84
N HIS A 131 -11.10 1.12 -6.43
CA HIS A 131 -11.10 0.90 -7.87
C HIS A 131 -12.11 -0.16 -8.33
N TYR A 132 -12.33 -1.19 -7.54
CA TYR A 132 -13.15 -2.34 -7.91
C TYR A 132 -14.39 -2.49 -7.05
N ASP A 133 -15.39 -3.09 -7.66
CA ASP A 133 -16.51 -3.69 -6.96
C ASP A 133 -16.05 -5.05 -6.42
N ILE A 134 -15.69 -5.08 -5.14
CA ILE A 134 -15.15 -6.23 -4.43
C ILE A 134 -16.22 -6.79 -3.50
N GLU A 135 -16.62 -8.04 -3.74
CA GLU A 135 -17.56 -8.75 -2.87
C GLU A 135 -16.89 -9.19 -1.56
N GLU A 136 -15.63 -9.63 -1.65
CA GLU A 136 -14.87 -10.15 -0.51
C GLU A 136 -13.37 -9.89 -0.70
N TYR A 137 -12.70 -9.37 0.34
CA TYR A 137 -11.26 -9.20 0.38
C TYR A 137 -10.68 -9.89 1.61
N LYS A 138 -9.92 -10.96 1.41
CA LYS A 138 -9.26 -11.70 2.49
C LYS A 138 -7.78 -11.35 2.56
N LEU A 139 -7.36 -10.90 3.73
CA LEU A 139 -5.96 -10.66 4.07
C LEU A 139 -5.36 -11.95 4.62
N VAL A 140 -4.17 -12.33 4.15
CA VAL A 140 -3.41 -13.46 4.68
C VAL A 140 -1.95 -13.07 4.86
N ASP A 141 -1.51 -13.06 6.11
CA ASP A 141 -0.15 -12.73 6.53
C ASP A 141 0.16 -13.40 7.88
N VAL A 142 1.27 -13.04 8.52
CA VAL A 142 1.49 -13.44 9.92
C VAL A 142 0.46 -12.76 10.83
N PRO A 143 0.00 -13.41 11.91
CA PRO A 143 -1.17 -12.94 12.68
C PRO A 143 -1.09 -11.48 13.17
N CYS A 144 0.06 -11.03 13.69
CA CYS A 144 0.21 -9.64 14.16
C CYS A 144 0.12 -8.62 13.02
N VAL A 145 0.56 -8.99 11.81
CA VAL A 145 0.49 -8.14 10.62
C VAL A 145 -0.94 -8.07 10.09
N GLU A 146 -1.70 -9.17 10.13
CA GLU A 146 -3.13 -9.13 9.80
C GLU A 146 -3.92 -8.21 10.74
N VAL A 147 -3.65 -8.27 12.05
CA VAL A 147 -4.26 -7.38 13.04
C VAL A 147 -3.87 -5.92 12.76
N PHE A 148 -2.61 -5.67 12.43
CA PHE A 148 -2.12 -4.33 12.09
C PHE A 148 -2.76 -3.78 10.81
N ALA A 149 -2.83 -4.57 9.75
CA ALA A 149 -3.51 -4.19 8.51
C ALA A 149 -5.01 -3.94 8.73
N THR A 150 -5.66 -4.76 9.57
CA THR A 150 -7.07 -4.56 9.94
C THR A 150 -7.26 -3.25 10.72
N LYS A 151 -6.37 -2.91 11.66
CA LYS A 151 -6.37 -1.61 12.34
C LYS A 151 -6.19 -0.45 11.35
N TYR A 152 -5.38 -0.62 10.31
CA TYR A 152 -5.13 0.39 9.30
C TYR A 152 -6.30 0.63 8.34
N LEU A 153 -7.07 -0.42 8.05
CA LEU A 153 -8.18 -0.36 7.10
C LEU A 153 -9.51 0.10 7.69
N ASN A 154 -9.61 0.21 9.03
CA ASN A 154 -10.82 0.64 9.77
C ASN A 154 -10.60 1.97 10.47
#